data_AF-A0A969HMJ2-F1
#
_entry.id   AF-A0A969HMJ2-F1
#
_cell.length_a   1.000
_cell.length_b   1.000
_cell.length_c   1.000
_cell.angle_alpha   90.00
_cell.angle_beta   90.00
_cell.angle_gamma   90.00
#
_symmetry.space_group_name_H-M   'P 1'
#
loop_
_entity.id
_entity.type
_entity.pdbx_description
1 polymer ?
#
loop_
_entity_poly.entity_id
_entity_poly.type
_entity_poly.pdbx_seq_one_letter_code
_entity_poly.pdbx_strand_id
1 'polypeptide(L)'
;MISDAMMKPKILFLVNMLLMWINSGLAQNQPNILLIMADDQGYGDYGMSGNPILRTPNLDELSQNSIRFKHFYVAPVCAPTRAGLLTGRAPNEARTQRNQWLRNDKARRSDPGRNAKSRRVSHWYFWQMAPRRKLPQPAQCPGF
;
A
#
# COMPACT_ATOMS: atom_id res chain seq x y z
N MET A 1 -33.31 -31.71 -39.04
CA MET A 1 -32.65 -32.58 -38.05
C MET A 1 -32.11 -31.76 -36.88
N ILE A 2 -32.96 -30.98 -36.20
CA ILE A 2 -32.63 -30.30 -34.93
C ILE A 2 -33.93 -30.18 -34.12
N SER A 3 -34.50 -31.31 -33.72
CA SER A 3 -35.43 -31.35 -32.58
C SER A 3 -34.83 -32.34 -31.59
N ASP A 4 -35.11 -32.13 -30.30
CA ASP A 4 -34.86 -33.10 -29.21
C ASP A 4 -33.59 -32.88 -28.37
N ALA A 5 -33.28 -31.62 -28.06
CA ALA A 5 -32.53 -31.29 -26.84
C ALA A 5 -33.34 -30.37 -25.90
N MET A 6 -34.66 -30.61 -25.78
CA MET A 6 -35.45 -29.98 -24.71
C MET A 6 -35.12 -30.66 -23.39
N MET A 7 -34.09 -30.18 -22.69
CA MET A 7 -33.83 -30.56 -21.31
C MET A 7 -35.09 -30.36 -20.48
N LYS A 8 -35.56 -31.44 -19.83
CA LYS A 8 -36.77 -31.43 -19.01
C LYS A 8 -36.67 -30.32 -17.95
N PRO A 9 -37.74 -29.57 -17.66
CA PRO A 9 -37.70 -28.40 -16.77
C PRO A 9 -37.16 -28.72 -15.37
N LYS A 10 -37.35 -29.96 -14.89
CA LYS A 10 -36.78 -30.45 -13.63
C LYS A 10 -35.26 -30.56 -13.64
N ILE A 11 -34.66 -30.96 -14.78
CA ILE A 11 -33.20 -31.07 -14.93
C ILE A 11 -32.58 -29.68 -15.00
N LEU A 12 -33.19 -28.75 -15.73
CA LEU A 12 -32.75 -27.36 -15.81
C LEU A 12 -32.79 -26.67 -14.44
N PHE A 13 -33.81 -26.97 -13.61
CA PHE A 13 -33.91 -26.47 -12.25
C PHE A 13 -32.79 -26.99 -11.35
N LEU A 14 -32.51 -28.30 -11.39
CA LEU A 14 -31.43 -28.92 -10.60
C LEU A 14 -30.04 -28.40 -10.99
N VAL A 15 -29.79 -28.21 -12.29
CA VAL A 15 -28.53 -27.64 -12.79
C VAL A 15 -28.35 -26.20 -12.30
N ASN A 16 -29.39 -25.38 -12.35
CA ASN A 16 -29.33 -24.01 -11.80
C ASN A 16 -29.12 -24.00 -10.27
N MET A 17 -29.74 -24.94 -9.54
CA MET A 17 -29.54 -25.05 -8.09
C MET A 17 -28.10 -25.42 -7.75
N LEU A 18 -27.51 -26.35 -8.50
CA LEU A 18 -26.11 -26.76 -8.35
C LEU A 18 -25.15 -25.62 -8.71
N LEU A 19 -25.42 -24.87 -9.77
CA LEU A 19 -24.67 -23.69 -10.16
C LEU A 19 -24.70 -22.59 -9.09
N MET A 20 -25.85 -22.36 -8.43
CA MET A 20 -25.93 -21.42 -7.31
C MET A 20 -25.09 -21.87 -6.11
N TRP A 21 -25.08 -23.17 -5.80
CA TRP A 21 -24.34 -23.72 -4.67
C TRP A 21 -22.82 -23.55 -4.81
N ILE A 22 -22.30 -23.75 -6.02
CA ILE A 22 -20.86 -23.59 -6.32
C ILE A 22 -20.41 -22.13 -6.14
N ASN A 23 -21.26 -21.15 -6.46
CA ASN A 23 -20.92 -19.74 -6.38
C ASN A 23 -20.86 -19.20 -4.93
N SER A 24 -21.50 -19.86 -3.95
CA SER A 24 -21.51 -19.40 -2.55
C SER A 24 -20.15 -19.57 -1.85
N GLY A 25 -19.29 -20.49 -2.30
CA GLY A 25 -17.99 -20.77 -1.71
C GLY A 25 -16.86 -19.80 -2.08
N LEU A 26 -17.10 -18.89 -3.05
CA LEU A 26 -16.10 -17.94 -3.55
C LEU A 26 -16.11 -16.59 -2.82
N ALA A 27 -16.82 -16.47 -1.70
CA ALA A 27 -16.77 -15.29 -0.86
C ALA A 27 -15.37 -15.13 -0.24
N GLN A 28 -14.52 -14.40 -0.95
CA GLN A 28 -13.14 -14.17 -0.55
C GLN A 28 -13.13 -13.32 0.72
N ASN A 29 -12.83 -13.96 1.86
CA ASN A 29 -12.61 -13.27 3.13
C ASN A 29 -11.52 -12.22 2.92
N GLN A 30 -11.88 -10.94 3.01
CA GLN A 30 -10.92 -9.85 2.87
C GLN A 30 -10.14 -9.71 4.17
N PRO A 31 -8.83 -10.01 4.19
CA PRO A 31 -8.05 -9.84 5.41
C PRO A 31 -7.96 -8.36 5.77
N ASN A 32 -7.97 -8.08 7.07
CA ASN A 32 -7.63 -6.77 7.61
C ASN A 32 -6.11 -6.62 7.61
N ILE A 33 -5.62 -5.52 7.04
CA ILE A 33 -4.19 -5.23 6.95
C ILE A 33 -3.89 -4.11 7.94
N LEU A 34 -3.09 -4.41 8.96
CA LEU A 34 -2.60 -3.43 9.94
C LEU A 34 -1.15 -3.10 9.61
N LEU A 35 -0.88 -1.85 9.26
CA LEU A 35 0.47 -1.34 8.99
C LEU A 35 0.94 -0.52 10.18
N ILE A 36 1.94 -1.02 10.91
CA ILE A 36 2.56 -0.33 12.05
C ILE A 36 3.94 0.15 11.60
N MET A 37 4.23 1.44 11.77
CA MET A 37 5.52 2.05 11.48
C MET A 37 5.95 2.90 12.68
N ALA A 38 7.12 2.61 13.24
CA ALA A 38 7.78 3.46 14.21
C ALA A 38 8.65 4.51 13.50
N ASP A 39 8.72 5.72 14.05
CA ASP A 39 9.60 6.79 13.54
C ASP A 39 10.98 6.66 14.19
N ASP A 40 12.03 6.84 13.41
CA ASP A 40 13.45 6.85 13.86
C ASP A 40 13.93 5.64 14.69
N GLN A 41 13.21 4.52 14.65
CA GLN A 41 13.59 3.30 15.36
C GLN A 41 14.75 2.57 14.65
N GLY A 42 15.83 2.32 15.38
CA GLY A 42 17.00 1.61 14.90
C GLY A 42 16.82 0.09 14.91
N TYR A 43 17.58 -0.62 14.06
CA TYR A 43 17.57 -2.08 14.01
C TYR A 43 17.96 -2.73 15.34
N GLY A 44 18.93 -2.14 16.05
CA GLY A 44 19.45 -2.64 17.33
C GLY A 44 18.57 -2.36 18.55
N ASP A 45 17.45 -1.67 18.39
CA ASP A 45 16.62 -1.27 19.53
C ASP A 45 15.63 -2.35 19.98
N TYR A 46 15.46 -3.41 19.20
CA TYR A 46 14.53 -4.49 19.51
C TYR A 46 15.20 -5.61 20.32
N GLY A 47 14.45 -6.20 21.25
CA GLY A 47 14.86 -7.40 21.98
C GLY A 47 15.19 -8.55 21.03
N MET A 48 14.36 -8.78 20.00
CA MET A 48 14.60 -9.74 18.92
C MET A 48 15.87 -9.51 18.08
N SER A 49 16.49 -8.33 18.16
CA SER A 49 17.77 -8.00 17.52
C SER A 49 18.97 -8.22 18.45
N GLY A 50 18.72 -8.66 19.70
CA GLY A 50 19.74 -8.91 20.71
C GLY A 50 20.01 -7.74 21.65
N ASN A 51 19.10 -6.76 21.76
CA ASN A 51 19.27 -5.66 22.72
C ASN A 51 19.17 -6.17 24.17
N PRO A 52 20.20 -5.99 25.02
CA PRO A 52 20.18 -6.51 26.39
C PRO A 52 19.40 -5.62 27.38
N ILE A 53 19.09 -4.37 26.99
CA ILE A 53 18.46 -3.37 27.86
C ILE A 53 16.98 -3.20 27.51
N LEU A 54 16.68 -2.97 26.23
CA LEU A 54 15.33 -2.71 25.75
C LEU A 54 14.55 -4.03 25.62
N ARG A 55 13.40 -4.09 26.30
CA ARG A 55 12.51 -5.25 26.28
C ARG A 55 11.28 -4.93 25.45
N THR A 56 11.04 -5.70 24.40
CA THR A 56 9.93 -5.51 23.46
C THR A 56 9.04 -6.75 23.36
N PRO A 57 8.45 -7.25 24.46
CA PRO A 57 7.84 -8.58 24.53
C PRO A 57 6.75 -8.81 23.47
N ASN A 58 5.88 -7.82 23.23
CA ASN A 58 4.81 -7.93 22.21
C ASN A 58 5.36 -8.01 20.78
N LEU A 59 6.45 -7.31 20.49
CA LEU A 59 7.08 -7.35 19.16
C LEU A 59 7.94 -8.60 18.99
N ASP A 60 8.53 -9.09 20.07
CA ASP A 60 9.30 -10.32 20.08
C ASP A 60 8.38 -11.53 19.83
N GLU A 61 7.21 -11.59 20.48
CA GLU A 61 6.16 -12.59 20.21
C GLU A 61 5.62 -12.49 18.79
N LEU A 62 5.37 -11.27 18.30
CA LEU A 62 4.95 -11.05 16.91
C LEU A 62 6.02 -11.57 15.95
N SER A 63 7.30 -11.32 16.22
CA SER A 63 8.40 -11.78 15.38
C SER A 63 8.55 -13.30 15.36
N GLN A 64 8.19 -14.02 16.44
CA GLN A 64 8.25 -15.48 16.47
C GLN A 64 7.16 -16.13 15.62
N ASN A 65 6.01 -15.47 15.52
CA ASN A 65 4.84 -15.95 14.75
C ASN A 65 4.79 -15.37 13.33
N SER A 66 5.80 -14.62 12.89
CA SER A 66 5.81 -13.90 11.61
C SER A 66 7.05 -14.18 10.78
N ILE A 67 6.97 -13.85 9.49
CA ILE A 67 8.14 -13.79 8.61
C ILE A 67 8.90 -12.49 8.89
N ARG A 68 10.21 -12.61 9.17
CA ARG A 68 11.10 -11.46 9.44
C ARG A 68 12.08 -11.21 8.29
N PHE A 69 12.13 -9.97 7.83
CA PHE A 69 13.13 -9.50 6.87
C PHE A 69 14.37 -8.98 7.61
N LYS A 70 15.52 -9.64 7.45
CA LYS A 70 16.81 -9.17 8.01
C LYS A 70 17.40 -8.00 7.23
N HIS A 71 17.05 -7.88 5.96
CA HIS A 71 17.52 -6.84 5.06
C HIS A 71 16.32 -6.04 4.56
N PHE A 72 16.02 -4.94 5.26
CA PHE A 72 14.96 -3.99 4.89
C PHE A 72 15.57 -2.59 4.78
N TYR A 73 15.65 -2.06 3.57
CA TYR A 73 16.32 -0.80 3.27
C TYR A 73 15.31 0.34 3.13
N VAL A 74 15.65 1.50 3.69
CA VAL A 74 14.82 2.70 3.68
C VAL A 74 15.64 3.91 3.21
N ALA A 75 14.95 5.00 2.84
CA ALA A 75 15.63 6.26 2.63
C ALA A 75 16.08 6.84 3.99
N PRO A 76 17.19 7.61 4.05
CA PRO A 76 17.72 8.16 5.31
C PRO A 76 16.86 9.31 5.89
N VAL A 77 15.67 9.56 5.34
CA VAL A 77 14.75 10.62 5.77
C VAL A 77 13.31 10.07 5.82
N CYS A 78 12.53 10.49 6.81
CA CYS A 78 11.17 10.03 7.07
C CYS A 78 10.21 10.21 5.86
N ALA A 79 10.19 11.40 5.23
CA ALA A 79 9.27 11.73 4.15
C ALA A 79 9.43 10.82 2.90
N PRO A 80 10.63 10.57 2.36
CA PRO A 80 10.80 9.63 1.25
C PRO A 80 10.49 8.18 1.60
N THR A 81 10.80 7.74 2.82
CA THR A 81 10.47 6.37 3.26
C THR A 81 8.95 6.17 3.31
N ARG A 82 8.20 7.10 3.92
CA ARG A 82 6.74 7.03 3.97
C ARG A 82 6.10 7.13 2.60
N ALA A 83 6.62 8.01 1.74
CA ALA A 83 6.09 8.17 0.39
C ALA A 83 6.31 6.92 -0.46
N GLY A 84 7.48 6.28 -0.36
CA GLY A 84 7.73 5.03 -1.05
C GLY A 84 6.83 3.91 -0.55
N LEU A 85 6.59 3.82 0.77
CA LEU A 85 5.68 2.82 1.33
C LEU A 85 4.23 2.98 0.88
N LEU A 86 3.72 4.22 0.85
CA LEU A 86 2.32 4.49 0.49
C LEU A 86 2.06 4.42 -1.02
N THR A 87 3.06 4.74 -1.84
CA THR A 87 2.90 4.80 -3.30
C THR A 87 3.46 3.57 -4.02
N GLY A 88 4.26 2.75 -3.34
CA GLY A 88 5.02 1.66 -3.96
C GLY A 88 6.13 2.13 -4.90
N ARG A 89 6.54 3.41 -4.81
CA ARG A 89 7.53 4.02 -5.70
C ARG A 89 8.86 4.26 -5.02
N ALA A 90 9.94 4.26 -5.80
CA ALA A 90 11.25 4.63 -5.28
C ALA A 90 11.24 6.07 -4.73
N PRO A 91 12.05 6.40 -3.71
CA PRO A 91 12.15 7.76 -3.14
C PRO A 91 12.33 8.88 -4.18
N ASN A 92 13.07 8.61 -5.26
CA ASN A 92 13.31 9.55 -6.35
C ASN A 92 12.05 9.80 -7.21
N GLU A 93 11.14 8.84 -7.26
CA GLU A 93 9.87 8.92 -8.00
C GLU A 93 8.73 9.48 -7.14
N ALA A 94 8.82 9.26 -5.83
CA ALA A 94 7.83 9.70 -4.84
C ALA A 94 7.88 11.21 -4.56
N ARG A 95 8.85 11.95 -5.14
CA ARG A 95 8.94 13.42 -5.18
C ARG A 95 8.94 14.12 -3.81
N THR A 96 9.44 13.44 -2.79
CA THR A 96 9.54 13.93 -1.41
C THR A 96 10.93 14.40 -1.03
N GLN A 97 11.87 14.40 -1.98
CA GLN A 97 13.22 14.92 -1.72
C GLN A 97 13.25 16.45 -1.67
N ARG A 98 14.03 16.96 -0.71
CA ARG A 98 14.20 18.38 -0.37
C ARG A 98 14.56 19.27 -1.59
N ASN A 99 15.22 18.70 -2.61
CA ASN A 99 15.69 19.43 -3.80
C ASN A 99 14.91 19.14 -5.09
N GLN A 100 13.86 18.30 -5.04
CA GLN A 100 13.11 17.92 -6.25
C GLN A 100 11.97 18.89 -6.60
N TRP A 101 11.63 19.81 -5.69
CA TRP A 101 10.67 20.88 -5.90
C TRP A 101 11.04 21.82 -7.06
N LEU A 102 12.34 22.02 -7.31
CA LEU A 102 12.84 22.88 -8.39
C LEU A 102 12.89 22.20 -9.76
N ARG A 103 12.85 20.86 -9.83
CA ARG A 103 13.20 20.13 -11.07
C ARG A 103 12.03 19.65 -11.94
N ASN A 104 10.80 19.57 -11.43
CA ASN A 104 9.79 18.70 -12.06
C ASN A 104 8.39 19.28 -12.25
N ASP A 105 8.29 20.40 -12.96
CA ASP A 105 7.01 20.90 -13.48
C ASP A 105 6.46 20.10 -14.67
N LYS A 106 7.31 19.43 -15.47
CA LYS A 106 6.86 18.75 -16.70
C LYS A 106 6.34 17.33 -16.48
N ALA A 107 6.78 16.62 -15.45
CA ALA A 107 6.33 15.25 -15.16
C ALA A 107 4.99 15.18 -14.39
N ARG A 108 4.21 16.27 -14.35
CA ARG A 108 2.98 16.44 -13.56
C ARG A 108 1.71 15.85 -14.20
N ARG A 109 1.72 15.49 -15.49
CA ARG A 109 0.49 15.13 -16.25
C ARG A 109 0.27 13.63 -16.49
N SER A 110 1.25 12.76 -16.20
CA SER A 110 1.25 11.37 -16.68
C SER A 110 1.39 10.33 -15.58
N ASP A 111 0.67 10.45 -14.45
CA ASP A 111 0.69 9.40 -13.41
C ASP A 111 -0.36 8.30 -13.69
N PRO A 112 0.07 7.03 -13.93
CA PRO A 112 -0.82 5.90 -14.22
C PRO A 112 -1.43 5.25 -12.96
N GLY A 113 -1.01 5.61 -11.74
CA GLY A 113 -1.41 4.95 -10.48
C GLY A 113 -2.86 5.15 -10.02
N ARG A 114 -3.76 5.66 -10.87
CA ARG A 114 -5.13 6.07 -10.50
C ARG A 114 -6.12 4.92 -10.29
N ASN A 115 -5.75 3.68 -10.60
CA ASN A 115 -6.68 2.53 -10.63
C ASN A 115 -6.45 1.51 -9.51
N ALA A 116 -5.99 1.93 -8.32
CA ALA A 116 -5.95 1.03 -7.16
C ALA A 116 -7.38 0.82 -6.60
N LYS A 117 -7.79 -0.44 -6.42
CA LYS A 117 -9.06 -0.80 -5.77
C LYS A 117 -9.13 -0.13 -4.39
N SER A 118 -10.16 0.70 -4.16
CA SER A 118 -10.30 1.43 -2.90
C SER A 118 -10.66 0.47 -1.76
N ARG A 119 -9.74 0.24 -0.83
CA ARG A 119 -10.08 -0.26 0.51
C ARG A 119 -10.31 0.93 1.43
N ARG A 120 -11.11 0.78 2.49
CA ARG A 120 -11.19 1.79 3.54
C ARG A 120 -9.82 1.86 4.22
N VAL A 121 -9.12 2.97 4.02
CA VAL A 121 -7.86 3.30 4.69
C VAL A 121 -8.18 4.32 5.76
N SER A 122 -7.80 4.03 7.00
CA SER A 122 -7.85 4.99 8.10
C SER A 122 -6.43 5.25 8.56
N HIS A 123 -6.06 6.53 8.67
CA HIS A 123 -4.74 6.98 9.11
C HIS A 123 -4.86 7.59 10.49
N TRP A 124 -3.98 7.19 11.41
CA TRP A 124 -4.03 7.58 12.81
C TRP A 124 -2.67 8.11 13.32
N TYR A 125 -1.99 9.03 12.60
CA TYR A 125 -0.63 9.47 13.00
C TYR A 125 -0.21 10.86 12.45
N PHE A 126 0.97 11.32 12.91
CA PHE A 126 1.72 12.50 12.45
C PHE A 126 2.10 12.39 10.96
N TRP A 127 1.50 13.22 10.12
CA TRP A 127 1.67 13.19 8.66
C TRP A 127 2.71 14.24 8.22
N GLN A 128 3.96 13.82 7.97
CA GLN A 128 5.05 14.71 7.54
C GLN A 128 5.03 15.08 6.04
N MET A 129 3.99 14.69 5.31
CA MET A 129 3.82 15.19 3.94
C MET A 129 3.19 16.57 4.01
N ALA A 130 3.69 17.53 3.25
CA ALA A 130 3.01 18.82 3.14
C ALA A 130 1.77 18.66 2.23
N PRO A 131 0.60 19.21 2.59
CA PRO A 131 -0.52 19.29 1.66
C PRO A 131 -0.11 20.06 0.40
N ARG A 132 -0.74 19.74 -0.75
CA ARG A 132 -0.49 20.45 -2.02
C ARG A 132 -0.65 21.96 -1.82
N ARG A 133 0.45 22.69 -1.71
CA ARG A 133 0.44 24.15 -1.85
C ARG A 133 0.28 24.46 -3.34
N LYS A 134 -0.78 25.19 -3.72
CA LYS A 134 -0.78 25.90 -5.00
C LYS A 134 0.33 26.94 -4.91
N LEU A 135 1.48 26.67 -5.50
CA LEU A 135 2.53 27.66 -5.60
C LEU A 135 2.05 28.75 -6.57
N PRO A 136 2.21 30.04 -6.25
CA PRO A 136 2.12 31.08 -7.27
C PRO A 136 3.13 30.77 -8.37
N GLN A 137 2.75 31.01 -9.63
CA GLN A 137 3.65 30.76 -10.77
C GLN A 137 4.96 31.53 -10.54
N PRO A 138 6.14 30.94 -10.85
CA PRO A 138 7.38 31.67 -10.74
C PRO A 138 7.30 32.88 -11.65
N ALA A 139 7.41 34.08 -11.07
CA ALA A 139 7.59 35.30 -11.83
C ALA A 139 8.82 35.10 -12.73
N GLN A 140 8.63 35.26 -14.03
CA GLN A 140 9.73 35.27 -14.99
C GLN A 140 10.65 36.44 -14.61
N CYS A 141 11.85 36.14 -14.11
CA CYS A 141 12.89 37.16 -13.99
C CYS A 141 13.30 37.59 -15.41
N PRO A 142 13.37 38.90 -15.72
CA PRO A 142 13.88 39.34 -17.02
C PRO A 142 15.35 38.94 -17.13
N GLY A 143 15.71 38.41 -18.30
CA GLY A 143 17.05 37.91 -18.59
C GLY A 143 18.13 38.97 -18.38
N PHE A 144 19.31 38.51 -17.96
CA PHE A 144 20.56 39.23 -18.16
C PHE A 144 20.98 39.14 -19.63
#